data_AF-A0A920I2C1-F1
#
_entry.id   AF-A0A920I2C1-F1
#
_cell.length_a   1.000
_cell.length_b   1.000
_cell.length_c   1.000
_cell.angle_alpha   90.00
_cell.angle_beta   90.00
_cell.angle_gamma   90.00
#
_symmetry.space_group_name_H-M   'P 1'
#
loop_
_entity.id
_entity.type
_entity.pdbx_description
1 polymer ?
#
loop_
_entity_poly.entity_id
_entity_poly.type
_entity_poly.pdbx_seq_one_letter_code
_entity_poly.pdbx_strand_id
1 'polypeptide(L)'
;MLADIILILHFLVVIFITVGFLLVPIGYYYDWSWIKNFKLRLFHFGLMFIVTIETLVGITCPLTSIENYLRGINNSKSFISFWIEKIIYWDFPTSFFIFLYFVFLGWTFLMWKIYPPKFKNSYLK
;
A
#
# COMPACT_ATOMS: atom_id res chain seq x y z
N MET A 1 2.78 21.81 6.12
CA MET A 1 3.92 21.00 6.62
C MET A 1 3.48 19.64 7.14
N LEU A 2 2.82 19.52 8.32
CA LEU A 2 2.48 18.19 8.86
C LEU A 2 1.50 17.40 7.96
N ALA A 3 0.47 18.05 7.43
CA ALA A 3 -0.44 17.43 6.44
C ALA A 3 0.30 16.91 5.20
N ASP A 4 1.30 17.65 4.72
CA ASP A 4 2.09 17.27 3.55
C ASP A 4 2.99 16.07 3.85
N ILE A 5 3.52 15.96 5.08
CA ILE A 5 4.26 14.77 5.53
C ILE A 5 3.36 13.54 5.55
N ILE A 6 2.13 13.67 6.08
CA ILE A 6 1.16 12.56 6.10
C ILE A 6 0.78 12.14 4.68
N LEU A 7 0.55 13.10 3.77
CA LEU A 7 0.27 12.81 2.37
C LEU A 7 1.45 12.09 1.69
N ILE A 8 2.68 12.53 1.92
CA ILE A 8 3.88 11.86 1.39
C ILE A 8 3.99 10.43 1.94
N LEU A 9 3.74 10.24 3.24
CA LEU A 9 3.74 8.91 3.85
C LEU A 9 2.66 8.01 3.23
N HIS A 10 1.46 8.55 3.03
CA HIS A 10 0.38 7.83 2.35
C HIS A 10 0.79 7.44 0.93
N PHE A 11 1.40 8.36 0.19
CA PHE A 11 1.91 8.10 -1.14
C PHE A 11 2.96 6.97 -1.16
N LEU A 12 3.89 6.96 -0.20
CA LEU A 12 4.89 5.90 -0.09
C LEU A 12 4.25 4.53 0.19
N VAL A 13 3.18 4.49 0.99
CA VAL A 13 2.40 3.25 1.20
C VAL A 13 1.77 2.79 -0.11
N VAL A 14 1.14 3.70 -0.88
CA VAL A 14 0.55 3.38 -2.19
C VAL A 14 1.60 2.84 -3.16
N ILE A 15 2.75 3.50 -3.26
CA ILE A 15 3.87 3.03 -4.09
C ILE A 15 4.35 1.65 -3.63
N PHE A 16 4.55 1.47 -2.33
CA PHE A 16 5.02 0.19 -1.79
C PHE A 16 4.08 -0.97 -2.13
N ILE A 17 2.76 -0.77 -1.96
CA ILE A 17 1.75 -1.77 -2.30
C ILE A 17 1.76 -2.06 -3.81
N THR A 18 1.67 -1.01 -4.64
CA THR A 18 1.55 -1.15 -6.10
C THR A 18 2.79 -1.77 -6.74
N VAL A 19 3.98 -1.28 -6.38
CA VAL A 19 5.26 -1.81 -6.86
C VAL A 19 5.50 -3.23 -6.35
N GLY A 20 5.04 -3.56 -5.14
CA GLY A 20 5.13 -4.90 -4.57
C GLY A 20 4.47 -5.99 -5.42
N PHE A 21 3.37 -5.67 -6.12
CA PHE A 21 2.72 -6.64 -7.02
C PHE A 21 3.60 -7.08 -8.19
N LEU A 22 4.41 -6.15 -8.72
CA LEU A 22 5.33 -6.41 -9.83
C LEU A 22 6.67 -6.96 -9.34
N LEU A 23 7.17 -6.45 -8.21
CA LEU A 23 8.45 -6.86 -7.67
C LEU A 23 8.48 -8.30 -7.17
N VAL A 24 7.36 -8.85 -6.74
CA VAL A 24 7.31 -10.25 -6.30
C VAL A 24 7.67 -11.22 -7.44
N PRO A 25 6.96 -11.27 -8.58
CA PRO A 25 7.32 -12.19 -9.65
C PRO A 25 8.71 -11.89 -10.25
N ILE A 26 9.03 -10.61 -10.47
CA ILE A 26 10.34 -10.19 -11.00
C ILE A 26 11.47 -10.61 -10.06
N GLY A 27 11.33 -10.34 -8.77
CA GLY A 27 12.31 -10.69 -7.76
C GLY A 27 12.49 -12.19 -7.59
N TYR A 28 11.45 -13.00 -7.81
CA TYR A 28 11.63 -14.46 -7.84
C TYR A 28 12.37 -14.93 -9.08
N TYR A 29 12.08 -14.34 -10.25
CA TYR A 29 12.76 -14.66 -11.52
C TYR A 29 14.26 -14.35 -11.46
N TYR A 30 14.63 -13.19 -10.89
CA TYR A 30 16.03 -12.77 -10.72
C TYR A 30 16.67 -13.20 -9.38
N ASP A 31 16.02 -14.09 -8.62
CA ASP A 31 16.49 -14.63 -7.33
C ASP A 31 16.87 -13.57 -6.26
N TRP A 32 16.14 -12.46 -6.20
CA TRP A 32 16.34 -11.43 -5.17
C TRP A 32 15.96 -11.93 -3.78
N SER A 33 16.96 -12.13 -2.92
CA SER A 33 16.79 -12.69 -1.57
C SER A 33 15.86 -11.87 -0.67
N TRP A 34 15.86 -10.55 -0.80
CA TRP A 34 15.06 -9.64 0.04
C TRP A 34 13.55 -9.70 -0.28
N ILE A 35 13.16 -9.95 -1.53
CA ILE A 35 11.75 -10.14 -1.94
C ILE A 35 11.17 -11.42 -1.36
N LYS A 36 12.02 -12.42 -1.13
CA LYS A 36 11.65 -13.69 -0.50
C LYS A 36 11.48 -13.55 1.01
N ASN A 37 11.79 -12.41 1.63
CA ASN A 37 11.70 -12.23 3.08
C ASN A 37 10.23 -12.27 3.55
N PHE A 38 9.92 -13.19 4.46
CA PHE A 38 8.59 -13.34 5.05
C PHE A 38 8.03 -12.05 5.66
N LYS A 39 8.84 -11.26 6.40
CA LYS A 39 8.36 -10.04 7.06
C LYS A 39 7.92 -8.99 6.04
N LEU A 40 8.67 -8.82 4.95
CA LEU A 40 8.33 -7.90 3.87
C LEU A 40 7.01 -8.32 3.21
N ARG A 41 6.89 -9.62 2.90
CA ARG A 41 5.70 -10.19 2.26
C ARG A 41 4.46 -10.09 3.15
N LEU A 42 4.62 -10.32 4.45
CA LEU A 42 3.52 -10.18 5.43
C LEU A 42 3.11 -8.72 5.60
N PHE A 43 4.06 -7.79 5.63
CA PHE A 43 3.76 -6.37 5.72
C PHE A 43 3.01 -5.87 4.47
N HIS A 44 3.47 -6.26 3.27
CA HIS A 44 2.77 -5.96 2.01
C HIS A 44 1.35 -6.53 1.97
N PHE A 45 1.19 -7.81 2.33
CA PHE A 45 -0.13 -8.44 2.43
C PHE A 45 -1.02 -7.74 3.46
N GLY A 46 -0.49 -7.42 4.65
CA GLY A 46 -1.22 -6.77 5.72
C GLY A 46 -1.74 -5.39 5.32
N LEU A 47 -0.91 -4.58 4.65
CA LEU A 47 -1.34 -3.29 4.13
C LEU A 47 -2.44 -3.43 3.08
N MET A 48 -2.29 -4.38 2.14
CA MET A 48 -3.32 -4.61 1.12
C MET A 48 -4.63 -5.10 1.75
N PHE A 49 -4.55 -5.97 2.76
CA PHE A 49 -5.71 -6.44 3.50
C PHE A 49 -6.42 -5.29 4.23
N ILE A 50 -5.68 -4.44 4.94
CA ILE A 50 -6.22 -3.27 5.66
C ILE A 50 -6.96 -2.33 4.69
N VAL A 51 -6.32 -1.93 3.58
CA VAL A 51 -6.93 -1.04 2.57
C VAL A 51 -8.20 -1.65 1.99
N THR A 52 -8.22 -2.96 1.76
CA THR A 52 -9.41 -3.67 1.26
C THR A 52 -10.55 -3.61 2.28
N ILE A 53 -10.27 -3.85 3.56
CA ILE A 53 -11.27 -3.80 4.63
C ILE A 53 -11.79 -2.38 4.88
N GLU A 54 -10.91 -1.38 4.90
CA GLU A 54 -11.29 0.04 5.01
C GLU A 54 -12.31 0.41 3.93
N THR A 55 -12.01 0.05 2.69
CA THR A 55 -12.89 0.33 1.53
C THR A 55 -14.20 -0.45 1.62
N LEU A 56 -14.16 -1.70 2.08
CA LEU A 56 -15.35 -2.55 2.23
C LEU A 56 -16.32 -2.01 3.29
N VAL A 57 -15.80 -1.51 4.41
CA VAL A 57 -16.59 -0.93 5.50
C VAL A 57 -17.02 0.52 5.18
N GLY A 58 -16.50 1.10 4.10
CA GLY A 58 -16.79 2.47 3.69
C GLY A 58 -16.08 3.52 4.54
N ILE A 59 -14.98 3.14 5.20
CA ILE A 59 -14.14 4.03 5.99
C ILE A 59 -13.05 4.58 5.06
N THR A 60 -12.82 5.90 5.13
CA THR A 60 -11.68 6.51 4.45
C THR A 60 -10.38 6.11 5.13
N CYS A 61 -9.32 5.87 4.35
CA CYS A 61 -8.01 5.49 4.89
C CYS A 61 -7.61 6.43 6.06
N PRO A 62 -7.18 5.90 7.23
CA PRO A 62 -6.83 6.69 8.40
C PRO A 62 -5.85 7.83 8.10
N LEU A 63 -4.91 7.61 7.18
CA LEU A 63 -3.95 8.62 6.74
C LEU A 63 -4.64 9.79 6.03
N THR A 64 -5.61 9.52 5.16
CA THR A 64 -6.43 10.55 4.50
C THR A 64 -7.28 11.31 5.51
N SER A 65 -7.86 10.62 6.49
CA SER A 65 -8.63 11.26 7.56
C SER A 65 -7.77 12.23 8.39
N ILE A 66 -6.56 11.81 8.76
CA ILE A 66 -5.58 12.64 9.48
C ILE A 66 -5.12 13.82 8.61
N GLU A 67 -4.83 13.57 7.32
CA GLU A 67 -4.45 14.61 6.37
C GLU A 67 -5.53 15.70 6.30
N ASN A 68 -6.78 15.31 6.07
CA ASN A 68 -7.91 16.23 5.92
C ASN A 68 -8.13 17.05 7.20
N TYR A 69 -8.03 16.41 8.37
CA TYR A 69 -8.09 17.11 9.66
C TYR A 69 -6.99 18.17 9.77
N LEU A 70 -5.74 17.83 9.44
CA LEU A 70 -4.62 18.77 9.48
C LEU A 70 -4.72 19.89 8.43
N ARG A 71 -5.31 19.61 7.26
CA ARG A 71 -5.56 20.63 6.21
C ARG A 71 -6.66 21.61 6.61
N GLY A 72 -7.70 21.16 7.32
CA GLY A 72 -8.70 22.07 7.89
C GLY A 72 -8.13 23.08 8.89
N ILE A 73 -7.00 22.75 9.53
CA ILE A 73 -6.26 23.65 10.42
C ILE A 73 -5.32 24.57 9.62
N ASN A 74 -4.79 24.12 8.48
CA ASN A 74 -3.89 24.90 7.64
C ASN A 74 -4.15 24.65 6.14
N ASN A 75 -4.73 25.67 5.47
CA ASN A 75 -5.17 25.59 4.08
C ASN A 75 -4.05 25.71 3.04
N SER A 76 -2.79 25.92 3.44
CA SER A 76 -1.69 26.03 2.48
C SER A 76 -1.30 24.65 1.92
N LYS A 77 -1.43 24.46 0.60
CA LYS A 77 -0.93 23.27 -0.10
C LYS A 77 0.40 23.58 -0.79
N SER A 78 1.37 22.69 -0.64
CA SER A 78 2.61 22.76 -1.44
C SER A 78 2.36 22.31 -2.88
N PHE A 79 3.22 22.72 -3.81
CA PHE A 79 3.18 22.25 -5.21
C PHE A 79 3.27 20.72 -5.29
N ILE A 80 4.14 20.09 -4.50
CA ILE A 80 4.31 18.63 -4.47
C ILE A 80 3.02 17.96 -3.97
N SER A 81 2.44 18.47 -2.90
CA SER A 81 1.20 17.94 -2.32
C SER A 81 0.03 17.99 -3.31
N PHE A 82 -0.08 19.07 -4.08
CA PHE A 82 -1.10 19.19 -5.12
C PHE A 82 -1.03 18.05 -6.14
N TRP A 83 0.17 17.71 -6.62
CA TRP A 83 0.33 16.62 -7.59
C TRP A 83 0.12 15.24 -6.97
N ILE A 84 0.59 15.01 -5.74
CA ILE A 84 0.38 13.74 -5.05
C ILE A 84 -1.11 13.48 -4.82
N GLU A 85 -1.88 14.49 -4.39
CA GLU A 85 -3.34 14.37 -4.24
C GLU A 85 -4.00 13.94 -5.55
N LYS A 86 -3.59 14.52 -6.69
CA LYS A 86 -4.11 14.14 -8.02
C LYS A 86 -3.77 12.72 -8.44
N ILE A 87 -2.68 12.16 -7.95
CA ILE A 87 -2.26 10.78 -8.24
C ILE A 87 -3.04 9.78 -7.37
N ILE A 88 -3.27 10.09 -6.08
CA ILE A 88 -3.86 9.15 -5.12
C ILE A 88 -5.39 9.22 -5.10
N TYR A 89 -5.96 10.41 -5.19
CA TYR A 89 -7.40 10.63 -5.03
C TYR A 89 -8.08 10.70 -6.39
N TRP A 90 -8.76 9.62 -6.75
CA TRP A 90 -9.54 9.51 -7.99
C TRP A 90 -11.04 9.49 -7.69
N ASP A 91 -11.80 10.18 -8.52
CA ASP A 91 -13.26 10.30 -8.40
C ASP A 91 -13.98 9.11 -9.08
N PHE A 92 -13.70 7.88 -8.61
CA PHE A 92 -14.42 6.68 -9.02
C PHE A 92 -15.39 6.18 -7.94
N PRO A 93 -16.43 5.41 -8.31
CA PRO A 93 -17.34 4.82 -7.34
C PRO A 93 -16.60 3.88 -6.37
N THR A 94 -17.01 3.84 -5.10
CA THR A 94 -16.42 2.93 -4.09
C THR A 94 -16.43 1.47 -4.55
N SER A 95 -17.48 1.03 -5.26
CA SER A 95 -17.59 -0.32 -5.81
C SER A 95 -16.46 -0.67 -6.78
N PHE A 96 -15.94 0.30 -7.54
CA PHE A 96 -14.77 0.08 -8.41
C PHE A 96 -13.54 -0.26 -7.57
N PHE A 97 -13.27 0.51 -6.52
CA PHE A 97 -12.14 0.27 -5.62
C PHE A 97 -12.29 -1.04 -4.83
N ILE A 98 -13.50 -1.37 -4.37
CA ILE A 98 -13.79 -2.66 -3.74
C ILE A 98 -13.36 -3.81 -4.66
N PHE A 99 -13.88 -3.83 -5.90
CA PHE A 99 -13.54 -4.86 -6.88
C PHE A 99 -12.03 -4.92 -7.13
N LEU A 100 -11.40 -3.77 -7.38
CA LEU A 100 -9.98 -3.65 -7.63
C LEU A 100 -9.15 -4.24 -6.48
N TYR A 101 -9.45 -3.84 -5.24
CA TYR A 101 -8.70 -4.25 -4.06
C TYR A 101 -8.90 -5.73 -3.73
N PHE A 102 -10.09 -6.29 -3.93
CA PHE A 102 -10.29 -7.74 -3.83
C PHE A 102 -9.48 -8.53 -4.86
N VAL A 103 -9.42 -8.06 -6.11
CA VAL A 103 -8.59 -8.68 -7.15
C VAL A 103 -7.12 -8.67 -6.75
N PHE A 104 -6.60 -7.53 -6.28
CA PHE A 104 -5.20 -7.43 -5.86
C PHE A 104 -4.90 -8.18 -4.55
N LEU A 105 -5.84 -8.23 -3.60
CA LEU A 105 -5.71 -9.06 -2.42
C LEU A 105 -5.65 -10.55 -2.82
N GLY A 106 -6.51 -11.00 -3.73
CA GLY A 106 -6.46 -12.34 -4.30
C GLY A 106 -5.13 -12.61 -5.03
N TRP A 107 -4.62 -11.63 -5.77
CA TRP A 107 -3.30 -11.69 -6.40
C TRP A 107 -2.19 -11.91 -5.38
N THR A 108 -2.18 -11.15 -4.26
CA THR A 108 -1.17 -11.35 -3.21
C THR A 108 -1.21 -12.76 -2.63
N PHE A 109 -2.41 -13.30 -2.38
CA PHE A 109 -2.58 -14.66 -1.89
C PHE A 109 -2.08 -15.70 -2.90
N LEU A 110 -2.39 -15.52 -4.19
CA LEU A 110 -1.90 -16.36 -5.27
C LEU A 110 -0.36 -16.34 -5.35
N MET A 111 0.25 -15.16 -5.24
CA MET A 111 1.71 -15.04 -5.22
C MET A 111 2.35 -15.69 -4.00
N TRP A 112 1.67 -15.76 -2.85
CA TRP A 112 2.11 -16.56 -1.70
C TRP A 112 2.11 -18.06 -1.96
N LYS A 113 1.20 -18.56 -2.78
CA LYS A 113 1.18 -19.97 -3.20
C LYS A 113 2.24 -20.28 -4.26
N ILE A 114 2.36 -19.45 -5.29
CA ILE A 114 3.29 -19.68 -6.43
C ILE A 114 4.74 -19.38 -6.03
N TYR A 115 4.95 -18.30 -5.28
CA TYR A 115 6.27 -17.79 -4.89
C TYR A 115 6.33 -17.67 -3.37
N PRO A 116 6.48 -18.80 -2.63
CA PRO A 116 6.32 -18.82 -1.19
C PRO A 116 7.44 -18.04 -0.49
N PRO A 117 7.11 -17.21 0.52
CA PRO A 117 8.11 -16.48 1.29
C PRO A 117 9.04 -17.45 2.04
N LYS A 118 10.31 -17.08 2.15
CA LYS A 118 11.32 -17.76 2.94
C LYS A 118 11.40 -17.12 4.32
N PHE A 119 11.30 -17.94 5.36
CA PHE A 119 11.67 -17.53 6.70
C PHE A 119 13.18 -17.33 6.74
N LYS A 120 13.64 -16.16 7.16
CA LYS A 120 15.05 -15.99 7.52
C LYS A 120 15.24 -16.80 8.78
N ASN A 121 15.82 -18.00 8.66
CA ASN A 121 16.20 -18.83 9.80
C ASN A 121 17.42 -18.19 10.46
N SER A 122 17.22 -17.08 11.17
CA SER A 122 18.21 -16.52 12.08
C SER A 122 18.05 -17.25 13.40
N TYR A 123 19.10 -17.98 13.80
CA TYR A 123 19.55 -18.38 15.16
C TYR A 123 20.07 -19.83 15.23
N LEU A 124 21.07 -20.16 14.40
CA LEU A 124 22.15 -21.10 14.76
C LEU A 124 23.43 -20.56 14.11
N LYS A 125 24.10 -19.64 14.80
CA LYS A 125 25.51 -19.32 14.59
C LYS A 125 26.14 -19.09 15.95
#